data_AF-A0A7C2L4F2-F1
#
_entry.id   AF-A0A7C2L4F2-F1
#
_cell.length_a   1.000
_cell.length_b   1.000
_cell.length_c   1.000
_cell.angle_alpha   90.00
_cell.angle_beta   90.00
_cell.angle_gamma   90.00
#
_symmetry.space_group_name_H-M   'P 1'
#
loop_
_entity.id
_entity.type
_entity.pdbx_description
1 polymer ?
#
loop_
_entity_poly.entity_id
_entity_poly.type
_entity_poly.pdbx_seq_one_letter_code
_entity_poly.pdbx_strand_id
1 'polypeptide(L)'
;METLRALDDLGVGAGWIASLIVGLHGIPEAALHLTGSLEAAAQSVSVALAEYSALPTRAKIARELERITGGRYSLRVEHDPDWGCVYEVAVDASAREALEANLKLQEKFPGIPIVVEWAGEKDVTDEELVDYLVKIAIKGGFRVEAPPGFDAVKAVRELREG
;
A
#
# COMPACT_ATOMS: atom_id res chain seq x y z
N MET A 1 29.93 16.65 8.65
CA MET A 1 28.93 15.61 8.93
C MET A 1 28.51 15.68 10.40
N GLU A 2 28.16 16.87 10.92
CA GLU A 2 27.80 17.05 12.35
C GLU A 2 26.75 18.16 12.62
N THR A 3 26.10 18.72 11.60
CA THR A 3 25.04 19.74 11.79
C THR A 3 23.64 19.27 11.41
N LEU A 4 23.49 18.08 10.81
CA LEU A 4 22.19 17.51 10.41
C LEU A 4 21.64 16.47 11.41
N ARG A 5 22.41 16.08 12.44
CA ARG A 5 21.97 15.10 13.44
C ARG A 5 21.39 15.71 14.73
N ALA A 6 21.45 17.02 14.90
CA ALA A 6 20.93 17.69 16.10
C ALA A 6 19.46 18.15 15.97
N LEU A 7 18.83 17.99 14.80
CA LEU A 7 17.49 18.53 14.52
C LEU A 7 16.36 17.48 14.54
N ASP A 8 16.68 16.19 14.39
CA ASP A 8 15.67 15.12 14.54
C ASP A 8 15.34 14.82 16.01
N ASP A 9 16.30 14.99 16.93
CA ASP A 9 16.12 14.68 18.36
C ASP A 9 15.24 15.70 19.13
N LEU A 10 14.77 16.78 18.48
CA LEU A 10 13.91 17.79 19.10
C LEU A 10 12.44 17.75 18.63
N GLY A 11 12.04 16.80 17.79
CA GLY A 11 10.64 16.63 17.41
C GLY A 11 10.00 17.85 16.74
N VAL A 12 10.79 18.66 16.02
CA VAL A 12 10.30 19.88 15.38
C VAL A 12 9.89 19.56 13.93
N GLY A 13 8.67 19.05 13.78
CA GLY A 13 8.01 18.93 12.48
C GLY A 13 7.88 20.30 11.79
N ALA A 14 7.57 20.27 10.49
CA ALA A 14 7.47 21.39 9.56
C ALA A 14 6.59 22.60 10.00
N GLY A 15 5.93 22.53 11.17
CA GLY A 15 5.13 23.61 11.76
C GLY A 15 5.90 24.85 12.22
N TRP A 16 7.23 24.79 12.41
CA TRP A 16 7.99 25.97 12.85
C TRP A 16 8.27 26.98 11.72
N ILE A 17 8.35 26.53 10.47
CA ILE A 17 8.46 27.42 9.30
C ILE A 17 7.17 28.25 9.16
N ALA A 18 6.00 27.66 9.47
CA ALA A 18 4.73 28.37 9.47
C ALA A 18 4.62 29.41 10.60
N SER A 19 5.12 29.12 11.81
CA SER A 19 5.12 30.10 12.92
C SER A 19 6.08 31.28 12.68
N LEU A 20 7.19 31.08 11.96
CA LEU A 20 8.12 32.16 11.63
C LEU A 20 7.53 33.16 10.62
N ILE A 21 6.65 32.68 9.73
CA ILE A 21 5.98 33.49 8.70
C ILE A 21 4.81 34.30 9.29
N VAL A 22 4.05 33.72 10.22
CA VAL A 22 2.91 34.39 10.87
C VAL A 22 3.34 35.45 11.88
N GLY A 23 4.47 35.26 12.57
CA GLY A 23 4.94 36.18 13.61
C GLY A 23 5.56 37.50 13.12
N LEU A 24 6.03 37.57 11.87
CA LEU A 24 6.85 38.71 11.41
C LEU A 24 6.10 39.78 10.61
N HIS A 25 4.97 39.47 9.94
CA HIS A 25 4.43 40.39 8.90
C HIS A 25 2.92 40.66 8.90
N GLY A 26 2.18 40.35 9.97
CA GLY A 26 0.77 40.77 10.07
C GLY A 26 -0.06 40.30 8.86
N ILE A 27 -0.01 39.00 8.58
CA ILE A 27 -0.70 38.42 7.44
C ILE A 27 -2.22 38.43 7.70
N PRO A 28 -3.05 39.05 6.83
CA PRO A 28 -4.50 39.09 6.99
C PRO A 28 -5.11 37.70 6.85
N GLU A 29 -6.19 37.43 7.57
CA GLU A 29 -6.93 36.15 7.60
C GLU A 29 -7.29 35.60 6.20
N ALA A 30 -7.47 36.47 5.21
CA ALA A 30 -7.67 36.10 3.81
C ALA A 30 -6.50 35.31 3.18
N ALA A 31 -5.27 35.49 3.68
CA ALA A 31 -4.11 34.75 3.22
C ALA A 31 -4.01 33.34 3.83
N LEU A 32 -4.61 33.10 5.01
CA LEU A 32 -4.75 31.75 5.58
C LEU A 32 -5.74 30.88 4.77
N HIS A 33 -6.80 31.49 4.24
CA HIS A 33 -7.71 30.81 3.31
C HIS A 33 -7.04 30.48 1.97
N LEU A 34 -6.17 31.37 1.47
CA LEU A 34 -5.40 31.13 0.25
C LEU A 34 -4.38 30.00 0.43
N THR A 35 -3.72 29.88 1.59
CA THR A 35 -2.77 28.78 1.85
C THR A 35 -3.46 27.43 1.94
N GLY A 36 -4.61 27.34 2.62
CA GLY A 36 -5.39 26.09 2.68
C GLY A 36 -5.93 25.67 1.31
N SER A 37 -6.35 26.63 0.48
CA SER A 37 -6.80 26.36 -0.89
C SER A 37 -5.65 25.91 -1.80
N LEU A 38 -4.45 26.46 -1.63
CA LEU A 38 -3.25 26.07 -2.38
C LEU A 38 -2.77 24.65 -2.01
N GLU A 39 -2.82 24.31 -0.71
CA GLU A 39 -2.47 22.98 -0.21
C GLU A 39 -3.45 21.92 -0.72
N ALA A 40 -4.76 22.19 -0.66
CA ALA A 40 -5.78 21.31 -1.22
C ALA A 40 -5.61 21.10 -2.74
N ALA A 41 -5.25 22.16 -3.48
CA ALA A 41 -4.96 22.06 -4.90
C ALA A 41 -3.69 21.24 -5.18
N ALA A 42 -2.62 21.45 -4.41
CA ALA A 42 -1.38 20.68 -4.53
C ALA A 42 -1.60 19.20 -4.23
N GLN A 43 -2.38 18.88 -3.19
CA GLN A 43 -2.77 17.51 -2.86
C GLN A 43 -3.58 16.87 -3.99
N SER A 44 -4.54 17.60 -4.57
CA SER A 44 -5.37 17.11 -5.68
C SER A 44 -4.54 16.82 -6.93
N VAL A 45 -3.57 17.69 -7.26
CA VAL A 45 -2.64 17.49 -8.37
C VAL A 45 -1.72 16.30 -8.11
N SER A 46 -1.24 16.12 -6.87
CA SER A 46 -0.41 14.98 -6.47
C SER A 46 -1.14 13.65 -6.67
N VAL A 47 -2.41 13.57 -6.22
CA VAL A 47 -3.26 12.38 -6.42
C VAL A 47 -3.49 12.12 -7.91
N ALA A 48 -3.86 13.14 -8.68
CA ALA A 48 -4.07 12.99 -10.12
C ALA A 48 -2.81 12.55 -10.87
N LEU A 49 -1.64 13.02 -10.46
CA LEU A 49 -0.36 12.61 -11.03
C LEU A 49 -0.02 11.16 -10.69
N ALA A 50 -0.30 10.73 -9.45
CA ALA A 50 -0.15 9.34 -9.04
C ALA A 50 -1.07 8.41 -9.85
N GLU A 51 -2.35 8.75 -9.99
CA GLU A 51 -3.32 8.02 -10.83
C GLU A 51 -2.86 7.93 -12.29
N TYR A 52 -2.40 9.05 -12.87
CA TYR A 52 -1.89 9.09 -14.24
C TYR A 52 -0.67 8.17 -14.42
N SER A 53 0.25 8.19 -13.46
CA SER A 53 1.44 7.34 -13.48
C SER A 53 1.11 5.85 -13.33
N ALA A 54 -0.02 5.53 -12.69
CA ALA A 54 -0.48 4.15 -12.50
C ALA A 54 -1.14 3.56 -13.75
N LEU A 55 -1.60 4.37 -14.71
CA LEU A 55 -2.34 3.92 -15.90
C LEU A 55 -1.62 2.84 -16.74
N PRO A 56 -0.31 2.96 -17.05
CA PRO A 56 0.38 1.95 -17.85
C PRO A 56 0.47 0.60 -17.13
N THR A 57 0.72 0.62 -15.83
CA THR A 57 0.77 -0.58 -14.98
C THR A 57 -0.61 -1.20 -14.83
N ARG A 58 -1.64 -0.38 -14.58
CA ARG A 58 -3.05 -0.80 -14.54
C ARG A 58 -3.45 -1.54 -15.80
N ALA A 59 -3.10 -1.02 -16.97
CA ALA A 59 -3.42 -1.65 -18.26
C ALA A 59 -2.71 -3.01 -18.45
N LYS A 60 -1.48 -3.16 -17.96
CA LYS A 60 -0.75 -4.44 -18.00
C LYS A 60 -1.37 -5.46 -17.05
N ILE A 61 -1.73 -5.04 -15.84
CA ILE A 61 -2.40 -5.89 -14.84
C ILE A 61 -3.77 -6.33 -15.37
N ALA A 62 -4.58 -5.41 -15.90
CA ALA A 62 -5.89 -5.73 -16.50
C ALA A 62 -5.78 -6.77 -17.62
N ARG A 63 -4.79 -6.62 -18.51
CA ARG A 63 -4.55 -7.60 -19.58
C ARG A 63 -4.19 -8.98 -19.03
N GLU A 64 -3.44 -9.04 -17.94
CA GLU A 64 -3.10 -10.32 -17.33
C GLU A 64 -4.28 -10.94 -16.58
N LEU A 65 -5.04 -10.14 -15.86
CA LEU A 65 -6.28 -10.57 -15.22
C LEU A 65 -7.24 -11.17 -16.24
N GLU A 66 -7.41 -10.54 -17.41
CA GLU A 66 -8.22 -11.08 -18.49
C GLU A 66 -7.79 -12.51 -18.89
N ARG A 67 -6.48 -12.77 -18.97
CA ARG A 67 -5.95 -14.10 -19.29
C ARG A 67 -6.15 -15.11 -18.17
N ILE A 68 -6.10 -14.68 -16.91
CA ILE A 68 -6.18 -15.55 -15.74
C ILE A 68 -7.64 -15.88 -15.40
N THR A 69 -8.54 -14.89 -15.44
CA THR A 69 -9.91 -14.99 -14.91
C THR A 69 -10.98 -15.12 -16.00
N GLY A 70 -10.61 -14.94 -17.27
CA GLY A 70 -11.57 -14.94 -18.38
C GLY A 70 -12.52 -13.75 -18.39
N GLY A 71 -12.15 -12.64 -17.72
CA GLY A 71 -12.80 -11.34 -17.88
C GLY A 71 -13.83 -10.95 -16.80
N ARG A 72 -14.06 -11.78 -15.79
CA ARG A 72 -14.92 -11.43 -14.64
C ARG A 72 -14.11 -10.93 -13.46
N TYR A 73 -13.72 -9.65 -13.51
CA TYR A 73 -13.03 -8.98 -12.42
C TYR A 73 -13.38 -7.49 -12.35
N SER A 74 -13.16 -6.88 -11.19
CA SER A 74 -13.03 -5.43 -11.05
C SER A 74 -11.59 -5.09 -10.69
N LEU A 75 -11.08 -3.95 -11.17
CA LEU A 75 -9.72 -3.46 -10.87
C LEU A 75 -9.79 -1.98 -10.49
N ARG A 76 -9.52 -1.72 -9.20
CA ARG A 76 -9.38 -0.40 -8.60
C ARG A 76 -7.91 -0.12 -8.29
N VAL A 77 -7.57 1.16 -8.19
CA VAL A 77 -6.24 1.62 -7.79
C VAL A 77 -6.46 2.56 -6.63
N GLU A 78 -5.80 2.28 -5.52
CA GLU A 78 -5.77 3.13 -4.34
C GLU A 78 -4.34 3.62 -4.11
N HIS A 79 -4.19 4.83 -3.58
CA HIS A 79 -2.89 5.35 -3.18
C HIS A 79 -2.74 5.22 -1.68
N ASP A 80 -1.89 4.30 -1.25
CA ASP A 80 -1.47 4.15 0.13
C ASP A 80 -0.19 4.97 0.39
N PRO A 81 -0.10 5.75 1.47
CA PRO A 81 1.08 6.56 1.78
C PRO A 81 2.39 5.77 1.94
N ASP A 82 2.30 4.53 2.43
CA ASP A 82 3.45 3.67 2.74
C ASP A 82 3.79 2.74 1.57
N TRP A 83 2.79 2.35 0.78
CA TRP A 83 2.93 1.37 -0.31
C TRP A 83 2.83 1.97 -1.72
N GLY A 84 2.45 3.24 -1.85
CA GLY A 84 2.18 3.89 -3.12
C GLY A 84 0.90 3.36 -3.77
N CYS A 85 0.90 3.15 -5.09
CA CYS A 85 -0.28 2.64 -5.79
C CYS A 85 -0.50 1.15 -5.49
N VAL A 86 -1.61 0.84 -4.82
CA VAL A 86 -2.12 -0.50 -4.55
C VAL A 86 -3.21 -0.85 -5.55
N TYR A 87 -3.09 -2.01 -6.18
CA TYR A 87 -4.04 -2.50 -7.18
C TYR A 87 -4.99 -3.51 -6.55
N GLU A 88 -6.23 -3.09 -6.31
CA GLU A 88 -7.26 -3.95 -5.73
C GLU A 88 -8.07 -4.63 -6.83
N VAL A 89 -8.08 -5.96 -6.79
CA VAL A 89 -8.79 -6.80 -7.73
C VAL A 89 -9.87 -7.57 -6.99
N ALA A 90 -11.12 -7.49 -7.44
CA ALA A 90 -12.15 -8.41 -6.96
C ALA A 90 -12.54 -9.40 -8.07
N VAL A 91 -12.56 -10.69 -7.75
CA VAL A 91 -12.93 -11.78 -8.68
C VAL A 91 -14.12 -12.58 -8.15
N ASP A 92 -14.97 -13.01 -9.07
CA ASP A 92 -16.08 -13.94 -8.80
C ASP A 92 -15.55 -15.39 -8.90
N ALA A 93 -14.77 -15.80 -7.89
CA ALA A 93 -14.03 -17.06 -7.84
C ALA A 93 -13.91 -17.58 -6.40
N SER A 94 -13.46 -18.83 -6.20
CA SER A 94 -13.16 -19.35 -4.86
C SER A 94 -11.91 -18.67 -4.25
N ALA A 95 -11.71 -18.82 -2.94
CA ALA A 95 -10.51 -18.32 -2.27
C ALA A 95 -9.24 -18.89 -2.90
N ARG A 96 -9.21 -20.20 -3.18
CA ARG A 96 -8.07 -20.85 -3.82
C ARG A 96 -7.75 -20.26 -5.19
N GLU A 97 -8.76 -20.10 -6.04
CA GLU A 97 -8.60 -19.54 -7.38
C GLU A 97 -8.08 -18.09 -7.33
N ALA A 98 -8.59 -17.28 -6.40
CA ALA A 98 -8.14 -15.91 -6.20
C ALA A 98 -6.70 -15.81 -5.67
N LEU A 99 -6.31 -16.68 -4.73
CA LEU A 99 -4.96 -16.75 -4.21
C LEU A 99 -3.96 -17.21 -5.28
N GLU A 100 -4.34 -18.19 -6.11
CA GLU A 100 -3.54 -18.61 -7.26
C GLU A 100 -3.41 -17.49 -8.32
N ALA A 101 -4.48 -16.74 -8.56
CA ALA A 101 -4.44 -15.57 -9.43
C ALA A 101 -3.50 -14.49 -8.88
N ASN A 102 -3.58 -14.19 -7.57
CA ASN A 102 -2.69 -13.25 -6.91
C ASN A 102 -1.22 -13.69 -7.04
N LEU A 103 -0.93 -14.96 -6.77
CA LEU A 103 0.42 -15.50 -6.90
C LEU A 103 0.97 -15.31 -8.32
N LYS A 104 0.20 -15.62 -9.36
CA LYS A 104 0.58 -15.41 -10.76
C LYS A 104 0.84 -13.94 -11.09
N LEU A 105 0.02 -13.04 -10.55
CA LEU A 105 0.21 -11.60 -10.73
C LEU A 105 1.49 -11.13 -10.05
N GLN A 106 1.77 -11.58 -8.82
CA GLN A 106 2.98 -11.20 -8.09
C GLN A 106 4.26 -11.73 -8.71
N GLU A 107 4.23 -12.94 -9.28
CA GLU A 107 5.35 -13.46 -10.08
C GLU A 107 5.65 -12.59 -11.31
N LYS A 108 4.62 -12.00 -11.91
CA LYS A 108 4.74 -11.19 -13.13
C LYS A 108 5.06 -9.73 -12.86
N PHE A 109 4.59 -9.21 -11.73
CA PHE A 109 4.67 -7.81 -11.33
C PHE A 109 5.34 -7.65 -9.96
N PRO A 110 6.58 -8.15 -9.77
CA PRO A 110 7.26 -8.06 -8.49
C PRO A 110 7.47 -6.59 -8.09
N GLY A 111 7.28 -6.30 -6.81
CA GLY A 111 7.35 -4.96 -6.22
C GLY A 111 6.10 -4.12 -6.41
N ILE A 112 5.07 -4.62 -7.10
CA ILE A 112 3.80 -3.90 -7.29
C ILE A 112 2.76 -4.48 -6.32
N PRO A 113 2.23 -3.70 -5.36
CA PRO A 113 1.21 -4.18 -4.44
C PRO A 113 -0.08 -4.51 -5.19
N ILE A 114 -0.45 -5.79 -5.23
CA ILE A 114 -1.67 -6.30 -5.86
C ILE A 114 -2.40 -7.15 -4.83
N VAL A 115 -3.63 -6.76 -4.52
CA VAL A 115 -4.52 -7.46 -3.61
C VAL A 115 -5.64 -8.08 -4.43
N VAL A 116 -5.94 -9.36 -4.20
CA VAL A 116 -7.02 -10.07 -4.88
C VAL A 116 -8.04 -10.55 -3.85
N GLU A 117 -9.23 -9.96 -3.91
CA GLU A 117 -10.41 -10.35 -3.14
C GLU A 117 -11.24 -11.36 -3.93
N TRP A 118 -11.90 -12.27 -3.20
CA TRP A 118 -12.79 -13.28 -3.77
C TRP A 118 -14.21 -13.15 -3.21
N ALA A 119 -15.20 -13.42 -4.05
CA ALA A 119 -16.62 -13.43 -3.67
C ALA A 119 -17.18 -14.85 -3.48
N GLY A 120 -16.45 -15.89 -3.86
CA GLY A 120 -16.87 -17.30 -3.76
C GLY A 120 -16.54 -17.95 -2.42
N GLU A 121 -16.60 -19.28 -2.39
CA GLU A 121 -16.37 -20.08 -1.19
C GLU A 121 -14.91 -19.98 -0.68
N LYS A 122 -14.74 -19.97 0.65
CA LYS A 122 -13.43 -20.15 1.29
C LYS A 122 -13.07 -21.64 1.31
N ASP A 123 -12.54 -22.13 0.20
CA ASP A 123 -12.12 -23.52 -0.03
C ASP A 123 -10.63 -23.79 0.30
N VAL A 124 -10.10 -23.03 1.25
CA VAL A 124 -8.74 -23.15 1.79
C VAL A 124 -8.77 -23.18 3.32
N THR A 125 -7.95 -24.04 3.90
CA THR A 125 -7.67 -24.05 5.34
C THR A 125 -6.87 -22.82 5.76
N ASP A 126 -6.80 -22.54 7.06
CA ASP A 126 -6.01 -21.41 7.55
C ASP A 126 -4.51 -21.64 7.31
N GLU A 127 -4.02 -22.88 7.41
CA GLU A 127 -2.63 -23.24 7.09
C GLU A 127 -2.31 -23.03 5.60
N GLU A 128 -3.21 -23.44 4.71
CA GLU A 128 -3.05 -23.20 3.27
C GLU A 128 -3.09 -21.70 2.94
N LEU A 129 -3.96 -20.95 3.59
CA LEU A 129 -4.03 -19.49 3.44
C LEU A 129 -2.70 -18.85 3.83
N VAL A 130 -2.13 -19.22 4.98
CA VAL A 130 -0.82 -18.73 5.43
C VAL A 130 0.28 -19.06 4.42
N ASP A 131 0.31 -20.30 3.91
CA ASP A 131 1.27 -20.72 2.88
C ASP A 131 1.14 -19.90 1.59
N TYR A 132 -0.08 -19.64 1.13
CA TYR A 132 -0.32 -18.75 -0.01
C TYR A 132 0.17 -17.33 0.26
N LEU A 133 -0.14 -16.74 1.42
CA LEU A 133 0.28 -15.39 1.77
C LEU A 133 1.81 -15.26 1.82
N VAL A 134 2.51 -16.24 2.38
CA VAL A 134 3.99 -16.28 2.39
C VAL A 134 4.55 -16.36 0.97
N LYS A 135 3.98 -17.24 0.12
CA LYS A 135 4.40 -17.36 -1.28
C LYS A 135 4.18 -16.06 -2.05
N ILE A 136 3.01 -15.43 -1.90
CA ILE A 136 2.64 -14.15 -2.51
C ILE A 136 3.64 -13.07 -2.08
N ALA A 137 3.95 -12.96 -0.79
CA ALA A 137 4.90 -11.98 -0.30
C ALA A 137 6.30 -12.18 -0.87
N ILE A 138 6.81 -13.41 -0.88
CA ILE A 138 8.13 -13.75 -1.44
C ILE A 138 8.18 -13.44 -2.93
N LYS A 139 7.15 -13.84 -3.71
CA LYS A 139 7.11 -13.60 -5.16
C LYS A 139 6.92 -12.12 -5.51
N GLY A 140 6.12 -11.42 -4.72
CA GLY A 140 5.93 -9.97 -4.84
C GLY A 140 7.13 -9.16 -4.39
N GLY A 141 8.17 -9.78 -3.82
CA GLY A 141 9.36 -9.09 -3.34
C GLY A 141 9.11 -8.25 -2.07
N PHE A 142 8.03 -8.53 -1.34
CA PHE A 142 7.70 -7.84 -0.11
C PHE A 142 8.39 -8.51 1.07
N ARG A 143 9.01 -7.70 1.93
CA ARG A 143 9.50 -8.18 3.22
C ARG A 143 8.33 -8.26 4.19
N VAL A 144 8.00 -9.46 4.62
CA VAL A 144 7.07 -9.66 5.74
C VAL A 144 7.87 -9.39 7.01
N GLU A 145 7.71 -8.20 7.58
CA GLU A 145 8.27 -7.91 8.90
C GLU A 145 7.27 -8.38 9.96
N ALA A 146 7.75 -9.20 10.89
CA ALA A 146 6.95 -9.56 12.05
C ALA A 146 6.78 -8.32 12.94
N PRO A 147 5.64 -8.18 13.63
CA PRO A 147 5.47 -7.09 14.58
C PRO A 147 6.61 -7.05 15.60
N PRO A 148 7.05 -5.86 16.06
CA PRO A 148 8.06 -5.75 17.10
C PRO A 148 7.69 -6.60 18.33
N GLY A 149 8.61 -7.48 18.76
CA GLY A 149 8.38 -8.39 19.89
C GLY A 149 7.72 -9.73 19.53
N PHE A 150 7.38 -9.98 18.26
CA PHE A 150 6.95 -11.30 17.80
C PHE A 150 8.14 -12.27 17.79
N ASP A 151 8.11 -13.26 18.66
CA ASP A 151 9.08 -14.35 18.70
C ASP A 151 8.50 -15.59 17.98
N ALA A 152 8.92 -15.76 16.72
CA ALA A 152 8.50 -16.90 15.90
C ALA A 152 8.93 -18.25 16.51
N VAL A 153 10.06 -18.30 17.23
CA VAL A 153 10.56 -19.53 17.87
C VAL A 153 9.69 -19.90 19.06
N LYS A 154 9.30 -18.92 19.87
CA LYS A 154 8.36 -19.12 20.97
C LYS A 154 7.00 -19.61 20.47
N ALA A 155 6.45 -18.96 19.45
CA ALA A 155 5.15 -19.34 18.87
C ALA A 155 5.16 -20.78 18.32
N VAL A 156 6.23 -21.19 17.62
CA VAL A 156 6.38 -22.57 17.10
C VAL A 156 6.57 -23.59 18.23
N ARG A 157 7.25 -23.22 19.32
CA ARG A 157 7.41 -24.12 20.48
C ARG A 157 6.06 -24.38 21.15
N GLU A 158 5.28 -23.34 21.41
CA GLU A 158 3.96 -23.46 22.04
C GLU A 158 2.99 -24.31 21.20
N LEU A 159 3.06 -24.23 19.86
CA LEU A 159 2.29 -25.07 18.93
C LEU A 159 2.69 -26.56 18.93
N ARG A 160 3.93 -26.89 19.28
CA ARG A 160 4.42 -28.28 19.32
C ARG A 160 4.17 -28.95 20.67
N GLU A 161 4.01 -28.16 21.72
CA GLU A 161 3.87 -28.61 23.10
C GLU A 161 2.41 -28.61 23.60
N GLY A 162 1.47 -28.06 22.82
CA GLY A 162 0.01 -28.10 23.06
C GLY A 162 -0.70 -29.18 22.26
#